data_AF-A0A6C0GKN3-F1
#
_entry.id   AF-A0A6C0GKN3-F1
#
_cell.length_a   1.000
_cell.length_b   1.000
_cell.length_c   1.000
_cell.angle_alpha   90.00
_cell.angle_beta   90.00
_cell.angle_gamma   90.00
#
_symmetry.space_group_name_H-M   'P 1'
#
loop_
_entity.id
_entity.type
_entity.pdbx_description
1 polymer ?
#
loop_
_entity_poly.entity_id
_entity_poly.type
_entity_poly.pdbx_seq_one_letter_code
_entity_poly.pdbx_strand_id
1 'polypeptide(L)'
;MKTHVRTLQLSLFICLFLLCSSSWATHISGGYIAYKWLQRNDYEITVGLFYDIGGVPVVPEQQVFIYGIEAQQIMLPLRKYMNPKPGSQVGLALYSTIYTFPEVSFFGGVRNKIAVRIDNRSGNILNMFSSINTSFYIETEIYVNSFLGINSSAAPADTMASVSGKVNKALTADLSSIDPDGDSLVYKLITPMQNAWRNVEGYRSPEFLCTDCTFTLNPQTGQLTWNKPVLQGAYAIAVMVEEWRKIPGTSQSLRMGYTIKDILLVISD
;
A
#
# COMPACT_ATOMS: atom_id res chain seq x y z
N MET A 1 2.04 27.30 -54.86
CA MET A 1 1.05 27.11 -53.76
C MET A 1 1.00 25.68 -53.22
N LYS A 2 0.92 24.62 -54.04
CA LYS A 2 0.85 23.21 -53.58
C LYS A 2 2.10 22.69 -52.84
N THR A 3 3.29 23.23 -53.12
CA THR A 3 4.56 22.81 -52.51
C THR A 3 4.73 23.31 -51.08
N HIS A 4 4.29 24.53 -50.76
CA HIS A 4 4.36 25.09 -49.40
C HIS A 4 3.42 24.41 -48.41
N VAL A 5 2.28 23.87 -48.87
CA VAL A 5 1.35 23.12 -48.02
C VAL A 5 1.94 21.77 -47.60
N ARG A 6 2.70 21.11 -48.49
CA ARG A 6 3.36 19.82 -48.20
C ARG A 6 4.50 19.96 -47.18
N THR A 7 5.30 21.03 -47.26
CA THR A 7 6.34 21.30 -46.26
C THR A 7 5.74 21.67 -44.91
N LEU A 8 4.63 22.42 -44.86
CA LEU A 8 3.94 22.73 -43.60
C LEU A 8 3.36 21.47 -42.93
N GLN A 9 2.77 20.56 -43.71
CA GLN A 9 2.24 19.28 -43.22
C GLN A 9 3.34 18.35 -42.71
N LEU A 10 4.49 18.30 -43.39
CA LEU A 10 5.64 17.51 -42.97
C LEU A 10 6.27 18.06 -41.67
N SER A 11 6.33 19.39 -41.55
CA SER A 11 6.82 20.09 -40.35
C SER A 11 5.91 19.82 -39.14
N LEU A 12 4.59 19.85 -39.34
CA LEU A 12 3.59 19.57 -38.30
C LEU A 12 3.65 18.10 -37.83
N PHE A 13 3.91 17.17 -38.75
CA PHE A 13 4.04 15.74 -38.45
C PHE A 13 5.32 15.43 -37.64
N ILE A 14 6.43 16.12 -37.95
CA ILE A 14 7.70 16.01 -37.22
C ILE A 14 7.59 16.66 -35.82
N CYS A 15 6.90 17.79 -35.69
CA CYS A 15 6.61 18.39 -34.39
C CYS A 15 5.70 17.52 -33.51
N LEU A 16 4.74 16.79 -34.09
CA LEU A 16 3.90 15.85 -33.33
C LEU A 16 4.68 14.64 -32.81
N PHE A 17 5.72 14.19 -33.54
CA PHE A 17 6.58 13.08 -33.12
C PHE A 17 7.60 13.47 -32.03
N LEU A 18 7.92 14.77 -31.92
CA LEU A 18 8.84 15.31 -30.91
C LEU A 18 8.16 15.67 -29.58
N LEU A 19 6.83 15.55 -29.49
CA LEU A 19 6.06 15.67 -28.25
C LEU A 19 5.92 14.34 -27.50
N CYS A 20 6.81 13.39 -27.75
CA CYS A 20 6.93 12.19 -26.93
C CYS A 20 7.56 12.56 -25.58
N SER A 21 6.77 13.16 -24.71
CA SER A 21 7.12 13.30 -23.29
C SER A 21 7.30 11.90 -22.73
N SER A 22 8.51 11.61 -22.26
CA SER A 22 8.83 10.40 -21.50
C SER A 22 7.89 10.34 -20.29
N SER A 23 6.83 9.53 -20.39
CA SER A 23 6.02 9.20 -19.22
C SER A 23 6.89 8.34 -18.31
N TRP A 24 7.38 8.93 -17.23
CA TRP A 24 8.09 8.20 -16.20
C TRP A 24 7.04 7.58 -15.29
N ALA A 25 6.67 6.33 -15.55
CA ALA A 25 5.81 5.57 -14.66
C ALA A 25 6.64 5.08 -13.46
N THR A 26 6.32 5.54 -12.25
CA THR A 26 6.80 4.93 -11.00
C THR A 26 6.07 3.60 -10.79
N HIS A 27 6.73 2.45 -10.94
CA HIS A 27 6.05 1.14 -10.81
C HIS A 27 6.07 0.68 -9.34
N ILE A 28 5.11 1.15 -8.55
CA ILE A 28 4.89 0.66 -7.18
C ILE A 28 3.98 -0.56 -7.22
N SER A 29 4.54 -1.71 -6.85
CA SER A 29 3.83 -2.99 -6.76
C SER A 29 3.11 -3.17 -5.42
N GLY A 30 3.34 -2.28 -4.46
CA GLY A 30 2.68 -2.36 -3.17
C GLY A 30 3.43 -1.61 -2.09
N GLY A 31 2.94 -1.74 -0.85
CA GLY A 31 3.59 -1.17 0.31
C GLY A 31 2.76 -1.25 1.58
N TYR A 32 3.35 -0.76 2.65
CA TYR A 32 2.73 -0.64 3.97
C TYR A 32 3.34 0.55 4.73
N ILE A 33 2.63 1.04 5.74
CA ILE A 33 3.13 2.02 6.71
C ILE A 33 3.00 1.40 8.08
N ALA A 34 4.08 1.46 8.87
CA ALA A 34 4.10 1.02 10.26
C ALA A 34 4.57 2.17 11.16
N TYR A 35 4.15 2.19 12.41
CA TYR A 35 4.66 3.08 13.44
C TYR A 35 5.06 2.29 14.68
N LYS A 36 6.14 2.70 15.34
CA LYS A 36 6.60 2.11 16.59
C LYS A 36 6.67 3.18 17.67
N TRP A 37 6.01 2.96 18.79
CA TRP A 37 6.10 3.85 19.94
C TRP A 37 7.52 3.83 20.52
N LEU A 38 8.06 5.01 20.84
CA LEU A 38 9.38 5.16 21.45
C LEU A 38 9.24 5.66 22.88
N GLN A 39 8.62 6.83 23.05
CA GLN A 39 8.40 7.47 24.34
C GLN A 39 7.35 8.57 24.17
N ARG A 40 6.49 8.82 25.18
CA ARG A 40 5.48 9.89 25.13
C ARG A 40 4.69 9.85 23.81
N ASN A 41 4.86 10.87 22.96
CA ASN A 41 4.25 11.01 21.64
C ASN A 41 5.25 10.86 20.49
N ASP A 42 6.47 10.39 20.76
CA ASP A 42 7.50 10.12 19.77
C ASP A 42 7.30 8.71 19.20
N TYR A 43 7.21 8.63 17.88
CA TYR A 43 7.06 7.39 17.14
C TYR A 43 8.08 7.30 16.02
N GLU A 44 8.66 6.13 15.80
CA GLU A 44 9.35 5.83 14.55
C GLU A 44 8.30 5.45 13.50
N ILE A 45 8.15 6.28 12.47
CA ILE A 45 7.30 5.99 11.31
C ILE A 45 8.17 5.30 10.26
N THR A 46 7.73 4.14 9.78
CA THR A 46 8.37 3.38 8.70
C THR A 46 7.43 3.21 7.52
N VAL A 47 7.89 3.54 6.32
CA VAL A 47 7.20 3.24 5.06
C VAL A 47 8.00 2.18 4.32
N GLY A 48 7.35 1.06 4.01
CA GLY A 48 7.88 0.04 3.13
C GLY A 48 7.21 0.11 1.76
N LEU A 49 8.01 0.32 0.71
CA LEU A 49 7.55 0.36 -0.67
C LEU A 49 8.14 -0.79 -1.48
N PHE A 50 7.26 -1.50 -2.18
CA PHE A 50 7.63 -2.57 -3.08
C PHE A 50 7.75 -2.01 -4.51
N TYR A 51 8.98 -1.95 -5.03
CA TYR A 51 9.25 -1.38 -6.35
C TYR A 51 9.58 -2.50 -7.36
N ASP A 52 9.10 -2.33 -8.59
CA ASP A 52 9.49 -3.16 -9.73
C ASP A 52 10.86 -2.73 -10.28
N ILE A 53 11.74 -3.68 -10.60
CA ILE A 53 13.10 -3.44 -11.14
C ILE A 53 13.05 -2.72 -12.51
N GLY A 54 11.94 -2.84 -13.24
CA GLY A 54 11.71 -2.12 -14.49
C GLY A 54 11.23 -0.67 -14.33
N GLY A 55 10.99 -0.23 -13.09
CA GLY A 55 10.41 1.08 -12.76
C GLY A 55 11.42 2.19 -12.45
N VAL A 56 10.92 3.25 -11.82
CA VAL A 56 11.71 4.43 -11.38
C VAL A 56 12.69 4.03 -10.27
N PRO A 57 13.92 4.60 -10.27
CA PRO A 57 14.89 4.38 -9.21
C PRO A 57 14.34 4.80 -7.84
N VAL A 58 14.73 4.05 -6.82
CA VAL A 58 14.43 4.40 -5.43
C VAL A 58 15.01 5.78 -5.10
N VAL A 59 14.14 6.65 -4.59
CA VAL A 59 14.47 8.03 -4.24
C VAL A 59 15.15 8.10 -2.85
N PRO A 60 15.99 9.09 -2.58
CA PRO A 60 16.65 9.25 -1.28
C PRO A 60 15.68 9.53 -0.12
N GLU A 61 14.54 10.16 -0.41
CA GLU A 61 13.53 10.51 0.60
C GLU A 61 12.12 10.28 0.05
N GLN A 62 11.22 9.81 0.90
CA GLN A 62 9.82 9.59 0.60
C GLN A 62 8.94 10.59 1.33
N GLN A 63 8.08 11.29 0.58
CA GLN A 63 7.06 12.18 1.15
C GLN A 63 5.95 11.37 1.82
N VAL A 64 5.59 11.80 3.03
CA VAL A 64 4.48 11.27 3.83
C VAL A 64 3.57 12.41 4.24
N PHE A 65 2.26 12.16 4.20
CA PHE A 65 1.22 13.08 4.65
C PHE A 65 0.73 12.63 6.03
N ILE A 66 0.64 13.56 6.97
CA ILE A 66 0.04 13.33 8.28
C ILE A 66 -1.24 14.16 8.36
N TYR A 67 -2.37 13.50 8.57
CA TYR A 67 -3.67 14.11 8.78
C TYR A 67 -4.06 13.93 10.24
N GLY A 68 -4.03 15.01 11.01
CA GLY A 68 -4.41 15.04 12.41
C GLY A 68 -5.19 16.32 12.73
N ILE A 69 -4.81 16.97 13.82
CA ILE A 69 -5.28 18.33 14.15
C ILE A 69 -4.86 19.31 13.05
N GLU A 70 -3.63 19.17 12.58
CA GLU A 70 -3.07 19.93 11.47
C GLU A 70 -2.60 18.94 10.40
N ALA A 71 -2.77 19.33 9.14
CA ALA A 71 -2.23 18.57 8.01
C ALA A 71 -0.76 18.94 7.83
N GLN A 72 0.13 17.95 7.86
CA GLN A 72 1.56 18.14 7.68
C GLN A 72 2.10 17.24 6.58
N GLN A 73 3.15 17.69 5.93
CA GLN A 73 3.98 16.88 5.04
C GLN A 73 5.37 16.74 5.66
N ILE A 74 5.88 15.51 5.69
CA ILE A 74 7.23 15.21 6.17
C ILE A 74 7.97 14.36 5.13
N MET A 75 9.30 14.47 5.13
CA MET A 75 10.17 13.65 4.29
C MET A 75 10.81 12.58 5.17
N LEU A 76 10.68 11.31 4.77
CA LEU A 76 11.35 10.20 5.44
C LEU A 76 12.60 9.82 4.62
N PRO A 77 13.80 9.82 5.22
CA PRO A 77 15.01 9.39 4.53
C PRO A 77 15.02 7.86 4.32
N LEU A 78 15.62 7.43 3.22
CA LEU A 78 15.86 6.03 2.92
C LEU A 78 16.80 5.43 3.97
N ARG A 79 16.39 4.32 4.58
CA ARG A 79 17.18 3.57 5.58
C ARG A 79 17.75 2.30 5.03
N LYS A 80 16.97 1.60 4.22
CA LYS A 80 17.37 0.31 3.66
C LYS A 80 16.78 0.14 2.28
N TYR A 81 17.60 -0.39 1.38
CA TYR A 81 17.19 -0.80 0.05
C TYR A 81 17.62 -2.25 -0.16
N MET A 82 16.66 -3.10 -0.50
CA MET A 82 16.87 -4.51 -0.74
C MET A 82 16.51 -4.82 -2.18
N ASN A 83 17.55 -5.12 -2.97
CA ASN A 83 17.38 -5.63 -4.32
C ASN A 83 16.51 -6.90 -4.33
N PRO A 84 15.83 -7.17 -5.45
CA PRO A 84 15.00 -8.37 -5.52
C PRO A 84 15.82 -9.63 -5.38
N LYS A 85 15.24 -10.61 -4.70
CA LYS A 85 15.80 -11.96 -4.65
C LYS A 85 15.85 -12.54 -6.07
N PRO A 86 16.80 -13.42 -6.39
CA PRO A 86 16.83 -14.12 -7.67
C PRO A 86 15.46 -14.76 -8.00
N GLY A 87 14.91 -14.46 -9.17
CA GLY A 87 13.57 -14.92 -9.58
C GLY A 87 12.40 -14.04 -9.15
N SER A 88 12.63 -12.96 -8.39
CA SER A 88 11.65 -11.91 -8.11
C SER A 88 11.95 -10.67 -8.96
N GLN A 89 10.89 -9.99 -9.41
CA GLN A 89 11.00 -8.67 -10.06
C GLN A 89 10.68 -7.52 -9.10
N VAL A 90 10.55 -7.79 -7.79
CA VAL A 90 10.12 -6.80 -6.81
C VAL A 90 11.09 -6.70 -5.66
N GLY A 91 11.49 -5.47 -5.34
CA GLY A 91 12.42 -5.14 -4.26
C GLY A 91 11.74 -4.29 -3.20
N LEU A 92 12.46 -4.00 -2.12
CA LEU A 92 11.91 -3.28 -0.97
C LEU A 92 12.79 -2.07 -0.59
N ALA A 93 12.18 -0.89 -0.58
CA ALA A 93 12.74 0.32 0.00
C ALA A 93 12.06 0.62 1.33
N LEU A 94 12.85 0.80 2.39
CA LEU A 94 12.39 1.19 3.72
C LEU A 94 12.85 2.62 4.01
N TYR A 95 11.87 3.48 4.28
CA TYR A 95 12.06 4.86 4.69
C TYR A 95 11.62 5.01 6.14
N SER A 96 12.40 5.68 7.00
CA SER A 96 11.97 5.92 8.37
C SER A 96 12.49 7.21 8.99
N THR A 97 11.64 7.80 9.83
CA THR A 97 11.98 8.97 10.66
C THR A 97 11.28 8.89 12.01
N ILE A 98 11.76 9.67 12.96
CA ILE A 98 11.07 9.90 14.23
C ILE A 98 10.15 11.10 14.04
N TYR A 99 8.89 10.94 14.45
CA TYR A 99 7.91 12.01 14.44
C TYR A 99 7.23 12.12 15.79
N THR A 100 7.11 13.34 16.29
CA THR A 100 6.43 13.66 17.54
C THR A 100 5.02 14.14 17.21
N PHE A 101 3.99 13.39 17.62
CA PHE A 101 2.61 13.86 17.48
C PHE A 101 2.31 14.97 18.49
N PRO A 102 1.60 16.03 18.08
CA PRO A 102 1.26 17.12 18.99
C PRO A 102 0.43 16.61 20.16
N GLU A 103 0.75 17.08 21.37
CA GLU A 103 -0.05 16.83 22.55
C GLU A 103 -1.44 17.48 22.39
N VAL A 104 -2.49 16.76 22.78
CA VAL A 104 -3.80 17.37 23.01
C VAL A 104 -4.06 17.53 24.49
N SER A 105 -4.44 18.74 24.86
CA SER A 105 -4.77 19.15 26.21
C SER A 105 -6.19 18.75 26.66
N PHE A 106 -6.94 18.00 25.85
CA PHE A 106 -8.29 17.56 26.18
C PHE A 106 -8.30 16.06 26.54
N PHE A 107 -9.27 15.66 27.38
CA PHE A 107 -9.43 14.32 27.99
C PHE A 107 -9.66 13.13 27.02
N GLY A 108 -9.23 13.23 25.76
CA GLY A 108 -9.29 12.18 24.77
C GLY A 108 -8.05 12.24 23.88
N GLY A 109 -7.55 11.07 23.46
CA GLY A 109 -6.45 11.02 22.50
C GLY A 109 -6.87 11.55 21.13
N VAL A 110 -5.91 11.60 20.19
CA VAL A 110 -6.17 11.97 18.79
C VAL A 110 -5.94 10.81 17.86
N ARG A 111 -6.87 10.62 16.92
CA ARG A 111 -6.64 9.74 15.77
C ARG A 111 -5.98 10.54 14.66
N ASN A 112 -4.81 10.09 14.25
CA ASN A 112 -4.06 10.67 13.14
C ASN A 112 -3.96 9.62 12.03
N LYS A 113 -3.96 10.05 10.77
CA LYS A 113 -3.64 9.20 9.62
C LYS A 113 -2.28 9.57 9.08
N ILE A 114 -1.46 8.56 8.82
CA ILE A 114 -0.18 8.68 8.12
C ILE A 114 -0.40 8.06 6.75
N ALA A 115 -0.12 8.78 5.67
CA ALA A 115 -0.43 8.36 4.31
C ALA A 115 0.72 8.58 3.34
N VAL A 116 0.81 7.72 2.34
CA VAL A 116 1.75 7.83 1.22
C VAL A 116 0.95 7.78 -0.07
N ARG A 117 1.27 8.71 -0.98
CA ARG A 117 0.75 8.74 -2.33
C ARG A 117 1.92 8.76 -3.31
N ILE A 118 1.88 7.89 -4.31
CA ILE A 118 2.86 7.86 -5.40
C ILE A 118 2.08 7.83 -6.71
N ASP A 119 2.47 8.68 -7.66
CA ASP A 119 1.62 9.03 -8.81
C ASP A 119 1.22 7.85 -9.68
N ASN A 120 2.09 6.83 -9.78
CA ASN A 120 1.79 5.61 -10.51
C ASN A 120 2.03 4.37 -9.64
N ARG A 121 1.22 3.34 -9.89
CA ARG A 121 1.45 1.95 -9.46
C ARG A 121 1.96 1.12 -10.65
N SER A 122 2.28 -0.14 -10.39
CA SER A 122 2.64 -1.10 -11.46
C SER A 122 1.51 -1.27 -12.48
N GLY A 123 1.89 -1.32 -13.77
CA GLY A 123 0.94 -1.52 -14.87
C GLY A 123 0.43 -2.96 -15.00
N ASN A 124 -0.50 -3.17 -15.93
CA ASN A 124 -1.07 -4.48 -16.28
C ASN A 124 -1.73 -5.26 -15.13
N ILE A 125 -2.18 -4.56 -14.08
CA ILE A 125 -3.01 -5.15 -13.03
C ILE A 125 -4.42 -5.39 -13.58
N LEU A 126 -4.89 -6.64 -13.51
CA LEU A 126 -6.08 -7.12 -14.21
C LEU A 126 -7.41 -6.75 -13.54
N ASN A 127 -7.40 -6.45 -12.24
CA ASN A 127 -8.60 -6.25 -11.45
C ASN A 127 -8.90 -4.78 -11.12
N MET A 128 -8.48 -3.85 -11.98
CA MET A 128 -8.81 -2.43 -11.95
C MET A 128 -8.63 -1.79 -13.33
N PHE A 129 -9.10 -0.55 -13.50
CA PHE A 129 -8.91 0.19 -14.75
C PHE A 129 -7.61 0.98 -14.77
N SER A 130 -6.96 1.06 -15.94
CA SER A 130 -5.81 1.94 -16.20
C SER A 130 -4.74 1.96 -15.11
N SER A 131 -4.34 0.76 -14.63
CA SER A 131 -3.44 0.60 -13.49
C SER A 131 -2.16 1.43 -13.59
N ILE A 132 -1.51 1.46 -14.75
CA ILE A 132 -0.27 2.25 -14.95
C ILE A 132 -0.42 3.77 -14.72
N ASN A 133 -1.64 4.31 -14.91
CA ASN A 133 -1.96 5.73 -14.72
C ASN A 133 -2.72 5.98 -13.40
N THR A 134 -2.80 4.97 -12.53
CA THR A 134 -3.50 5.06 -11.26
C THR A 134 -2.49 5.20 -10.13
N SER A 135 -2.64 6.23 -9.31
CA SER A 135 -1.74 6.42 -8.18
C SER A 135 -1.81 5.29 -7.16
N PHE A 136 -0.68 4.93 -6.59
CA PHE A 136 -0.58 4.09 -5.42
C PHE A 136 -0.90 4.94 -4.18
N TYR A 137 -1.76 4.44 -3.29
CA TYR A 137 -2.09 5.10 -2.03
C TYR A 137 -2.31 4.09 -0.92
N ILE A 138 -1.65 4.32 0.22
CA ILE A 138 -1.85 3.58 1.47
C ILE A 138 -1.89 4.56 2.63
N GLU A 139 -2.60 4.18 3.69
CA GLU A 139 -2.64 4.92 4.94
C GLU A 139 -2.70 3.97 6.15
N THR A 140 -2.19 4.44 7.28
CA THR A 140 -2.34 3.83 8.60
C THR A 140 -2.96 4.86 9.54
N GLU A 141 -3.83 4.44 10.45
CA GLU A 141 -4.36 5.28 11.52
C GLU A 141 -3.71 4.91 12.84
N ILE A 142 -3.28 5.93 13.57
CA ILE A 142 -2.75 5.81 14.93
C ILE A 142 -3.66 6.55 15.90
N TYR A 143 -4.02 5.90 17.01
CA TYR A 143 -4.63 6.57 18.15
C TYR A 143 -3.57 6.96 19.19
N VAL A 144 -3.20 8.23 19.21
CA VAL A 144 -2.22 8.79 20.15
C VAL A 144 -2.94 9.19 21.42
N ASN A 145 -2.70 8.45 22.51
CA ASN A 145 -3.30 8.71 23.81
C ASN A 145 -2.36 8.26 24.94
N SER A 146 -1.86 9.21 25.73
CA SER A 146 -0.90 8.96 26.80
C SER A 146 -1.45 8.07 27.93
N PHE A 147 -2.77 7.97 28.10
CA PHE A 147 -3.41 7.15 29.14
C PHE A 147 -3.58 5.68 28.75
N LEU A 148 -3.40 5.34 27.47
CA LEU A 148 -3.58 3.96 26.97
C LEU A 148 -2.28 3.17 26.90
N GLY A 149 -1.16 3.79 27.25
CA GLY A 149 0.16 3.17 27.21
C GLY A 149 0.77 3.16 25.80
N ILE A 150 1.65 2.18 25.58
CA ILE A 150 2.40 1.97 24.34
C ILE A 150 1.43 1.63 23.20
N ASN A 151 1.61 2.20 22.02
CA ASN A 151 0.80 1.88 20.84
C ASN A 151 1.70 1.81 19.59
N SER A 152 2.08 0.63 19.15
CA SER A 152 2.89 0.38 17.96
C SER A 152 2.06 -0.45 16.99
N SER A 153 2.05 -0.07 15.73
CA SER A 153 1.25 -0.74 14.70
C SER A 153 1.64 -2.21 14.55
N ALA A 154 0.67 -3.06 14.28
CA ALA A 154 0.87 -4.36 13.71
C ALA A 154 1.70 -4.26 12.42
N ALA A 155 2.83 -4.97 12.38
CA ALA A 155 3.69 -5.02 11.21
C ALA A 155 3.53 -6.37 10.49
N PRO A 156 3.59 -6.42 9.14
CA PRO A 156 3.51 -7.69 8.42
C PRO A 156 4.56 -8.69 8.93
N ALA A 157 4.15 -9.94 9.18
CA ALA A 157 5.05 -11.00 9.66
C ALA A 157 6.15 -11.31 8.63
N ASP A 158 5.84 -11.13 7.34
CA ASP A 158 6.81 -11.13 6.26
C ASP A 158 6.67 -9.87 5.38
N THR A 159 7.83 -9.42 4.91
CA THR A 159 8.06 -8.39 3.89
C THR A 159 7.78 -8.89 2.46
N MET A 160 6.94 -9.93 2.30
CA MET A 160 6.53 -10.39 0.96
C MET A 160 5.89 -9.26 0.18
N ALA A 161 6.52 -8.94 -0.95
CA ALA A 161 6.08 -7.91 -1.89
C ALA A 161 4.96 -8.40 -2.82
N SER A 162 4.92 -9.72 -3.06
CA SER A 162 3.90 -10.38 -3.86
C SER A 162 3.68 -11.81 -3.39
N VAL A 163 2.50 -12.34 -3.68
CA VAL A 163 2.16 -13.75 -3.48
C VAL A 163 2.04 -14.41 -4.85
N SER A 164 2.81 -15.48 -5.08
CA SER A 164 2.81 -16.19 -6.36
C SER A 164 1.86 -17.39 -6.32
N GLY A 165 1.09 -17.59 -7.39
CA GLY A 165 0.21 -18.74 -7.59
C GLY A 165 0.24 -19.25 -9.02
N LYS A 166 -0.54 -20.30 -9.30
CA LYS A 166 -0.66 -20.88 -10.65
C LYS A 166 -2.10 -20.95 -11.11
N VAL A 167 -2.31 -20.86 -12.42
CA VAL A 167 -3.62 -21.07 -13.02
C VAL A 167 -4.16 -22.45 -12.65
N ASN A 168 -5.44 -22.50 -12.28
CA ASN A 168 -6.19 -23.69 -11.84
C ASN A 168 -5.61 -24.42 -10.62
N LYS A 169 -4.79 -23.75 -9.80
CA LYS A 169 -4.28 -24.28 -8.53
C LYS A 169 -4.69 -23.37 -7.38
N ALA A 170 -5.27 -23.95 -6.34
CA ALA A 170 -5.62 -23.20 -5.13
C ALA A 170 -4.39 -22.47 -4.59
N LEU A 171 -4.57 -21.18 -4.32
CA LEU A 171 -3.57 -20.32 -3.73
C LEU A 171 -3.97 -20.01 -2.29
N THR A 172 -3.10 -20.37 -1.36
CA THR A 172 -3.21 -19.98 0.05
C THR A 172 -1.98 -19.15 0.41
N ALA A 173 -2.19 -18.03 1.10
CA ALA A 173 -1.11 -17.18 1.56
C ALA A 173 -1.36 -16.70 3.00
N ASP A 174 -0.29 -16.65 3.77
CA ASP A 174 -0.30 -16.07 5.10
C ASP A 174 -0.03 -14.56 5.01
N LEU A 175 -1.05 -13.76 5.29
CA LEU A 175 -0.94 -12.30 5.35
C LEU A 175 -1.02 -11.79 6.80
N SER A 176 -0.72 -12.65 7.77
CA SER A 176 -0.70 -12.28 9.18
C SER A 176 0.31 -11.17 9.47
N SER A 177 -0.02 -10.40 10.50
CA SER A 177 0.81 -9.35 11.07
C SER A 177 1.08 -9.65 12.54
N ILE A 178 2.16 -9.07 13.06
CA ILE A 178 2.57 -9.22 14.45
C ILE A 178 2.36 -7.88 15.14
N ASP A 179 1.56 -7.93 16.20
CA ASP A 179 1.36 -6.83 17.13
C ASP A 179 2.35 -6.95 18.30
N PRO A 180 3.25 -5.97 18.50
CA PRO A 180 4.23 -6.02 19.58
C PRO A 180 3.65 -5.67 20.97
N ASP A 181 2.44 -5.10 21.02
CA ASP A 181 1.83 -4.59 22.25
C ASP A 181 0.79 -5.57 22.84
N GLY A 182 0.46 -6.64 22.11
CA GLY A 182 -0.49 -7.67 22.52
C GLY A 182 -1.95 -7.35 22.17
N ASP A 183 -2.18 -6.42 21.24
CA ASP A 183 -3.52 -6.12 20.76
C ASP A 183 -4.07 -7.24 19.86
N SER A 184 -5.40 -7.40 19.86
CA SER A 184 -6.06 -8.37 18.98
C SER A 184 -6.18 -7.80 17.57
N LEU A 185 -5.86 -8.62 16.57
CA LEU A 185 -5.87 -8.23 15.17
C LEU A 185 -7.11 -8.70 14.43
N VAL A 186 -7.70 -7.81 13.64
CA VAL A 186 -8.84 -8.13 12.75
C VAL A 186 -8.47 -7.76 11.31
N TYR A 187 -8.57 -8.73 10.42
CA TYR A 187 -8.16 -8.61 9.03
C TYR A 187 -9.36 -8.38 8.10
N LYS A 188 -9.25 -7.43 7.18
CA LYS A 188 -10.30 -7.10 6.20
C LYS A 188 -9.71 -6.93 4.82
N LEU A 189 -10.31 -7.59 3.82
CA LEU A 189 -10.09 -7.21 2.43
C LEU A 189 -10.78 -5.88 2.16
N ILE A 190 -10.02 -4.93 1.65
CA ILE A 190 -10.53 -3.63 1.20
C ILE A 190 -10.15 -3.42 -0.27
N THR A 191 -10.83 -2.49 -0.91
CA THR A 191 -10.44 -2.05 -2.25
C THR A 191 -9.15 -1.24 -2.16
N PRO A 192 -8.12 -1.50 -2.99
CA PRO A 192 -6.96 -0.64 -3.13
C PRO A 192 -7.36 0.82 -3.37
N MET A 193 -6.59 1.74 -2.80
CA MET A 193 -6.87 3.16 -2.89
C MET A 193 -5.96 3.85 -3.89
N GLN A 194 -6.45 4.93 -4.48
CA GLN A 194 -5.69 5.82 -5.35
C GLN A 194 -5.56 7.24 -4.80
N ASN A 195 -6.31 7.58 -3.75
CA ASN A 195 -6.16 8.82 -2.99
C ASN A 195 -6.81 8.67 -1.62
N ALA A 196 -6.63 9.66 -0.74
CA ALA A 196 -7.42 9.80 0.46
C ALA A 196 -8.92 9.72 0.11
N TRP A 197 -9.62 8.80 0.77
CA TRP A 197 -11.06 8.57 0.60
C TRP A 197 -11.50 8.13 -0.82
N ARG A 198 -10.56 7.72 -1.68
CA ARG A 198 -10.87 7.31 -3.06
C ARG A 198 -10.23 5.98 -3.42
N ASN A 199 -11.08 4.99 -3.64
CA ASN A 199 -10.72 3.67 -4.17
C ASN A 199 -10.29 3.76 -5.64
N VAL A 200 -9.50 2.79 -6.10
CA VAL A 200 -9.21 2.63 -7.54
C VAL A 200 -10.48 2.42 -8.35
N GLU A 201 -10.49 2.91 -9.58
CA GLU A 201 -11.65 2.75 -10.47
C GLU A 201 -11.72 1.33 -11.04
N GLY A 202 -12.95 0.83 -11.19
CA GLY A 202 -13.20 -0.45 -11.84
C GLY A 202 -12.75 -1.68 -11.06
N TYR A 203 -12.44 -1.54 -9.76
CA TYR A 203 -12.01 -2.68 -8.96
C TYR A 203 -13.00 -3.84 -9.02
N ARG A 204 -12.49 -5.06 -9.14
CA ARG A 204 -13.24 -6.30 -8.97
C ARG A 204 -12.43 -7.23 -8.08
N SER A 205 -13.09 -7.92 -7.16
CA SER A 205 -12.40 -8.95 -6.38
C SER A 205 -12.04 -10.13 -7.29
N PRO A 206 -10.84 -10.76 -7.18
CA PRO A 206 -10.28 -11.68 -8.18
C PRO A 206 -11.16 -12.87 -8.60
N GLU A 207 -12.09 -13.31 -7.74
CA GLU A 207 -13.06 -14.35 -8.02
C GLU A 207 -14.06 -14.00 -9.13
N PHE A 208 -14.19 -12.72 -9.53
CA PHE A 208 -15.14 -12.29 -10.57
C PHE A 208 -14.97 -13.00 -11.92
N LEU A 209 -13.82 -13.62 -12.16
CA LEU A 209 -13.44 -14.26 -13.42
C LEU A 209 -14.12 -15.63 -13.65
N CYS A 210 -14.76 -16.20 -12.63
CA CYS A 210 -15.38 -17.53 -12.72
C CYS A 210 -16.48 -17.71 -11.67
N THR A 211 -17.45 -18.58 -11.98
CA THR A 211 -18.65 -18.79 -11.14
C THR A 211 -18.42 -19.71 -9.95
N ASP A 212 -17.45 -20.63 -10.04
CA ASP A 212 -17.08 -21.60 -8.99
C ASP A 212 -15.86 -21.14 -8.17
N CYS A 213 -15.49 -19.87 -8.29
CA CYS A 213 -14.32 -19.30 -7.65
C CYS A 213 -14.68 -18.53 -6.38
N THR A 214 -13.82 -18.66 -5.37
CA THR A 214 -13.92 -17.96 -4.09
C THR A 214 -12.58 -17.29 -3.79
N PHE A 215 -12.68 -16.10 -3.22
CA PHE A 215 -11.54 -15.31 -2.77
C PHE A 215 -11.85 -14.78 -1.37
N THR A 216 -11.22 -15.35 -0.36
CA THR A 216 -11.56 -15.10 1.05
C THR A 216 -10.33 -14.79 1.87
N LEU A 217 -10.52 -13.98 2.92
CA LEU A 217 -9.52 -13.70 3.93
C LEU A 217 -10.10 -14.10 5.29
N ASN A 218 -9.39 -14.93 6.04
CA ASN A 218 -9.77 -15.24 7.41
C ASN A 218 -9.58 -14.00 8.29
N PRO A 219 -10.64 -13.46 8.93
CA PRO A 219 -10.56 -12.20 9.66
C PRO A 219 -9.79 -12.30 10.98
N GLN A 220 -9.48 -13.50 11.46
CA GLN A 220 -8.73 -13.73 12.71
C GLN A 220 -7.27 -14.10 12.45
N THR A 221 -6.99 -14.82 11.37
CA THR A 221 -5.64 -15.33 11.09
C THR A 221 -4.91 -14.58 9.99
N GLY A 222 -5.61 -13.81 9.16
CA GLY A 222 -5.03 -13.19 7.97
C GLY A 222 -4.71 -14.18 6.84
N GLN A 223 -5.19 -15.43 6.91
CA GLN A 223 -5.00 -16.40 5.84
C GLN A 223 -5.87 -16.04 4.63
N LEU A 224 -5.23 -15.74 3.50
CA LEU A 224 -5.89 -15.55 2.21
C LEU A 224 -6.06 -16.89 1.50
N THR A 225 -7.23 -17.13 0.92
CA THR A 225 -7.52 -18.29 0.07
C THR A 225 -8.18 -17.84 -1.23
N TRP A 226 -7.54 -18.16 -2.36
CA TRP A 226 -8.15 -18.13 -3.69
C TRP A 226 -8.25 -19.56 -4.20
N ASN A 227 -9.45 -20.13 -4.21
CA ASN A 227 -9.62 -21.57 -4.47
C ASN A 227 -9.16 -21.99 -5.87
N LYS A 228 -9.27 -21.10 -6.86
CA LYS A 228 -9.03 -21.40 -8.28
C LYS A 228 -8.80 -20.11 -9.07
N PRO A 229 -7.55 -19.60 -9.12
CA PRO A 229 -7.18 -18.57 -10.09
C PRO A 229 -7.32 -19.12 -11.51
N VAL A 230 -8.05 -18.45 -12.40
CA VAL A 230 -8.34 -18.96 -13.76
C VAL A 230 -7.63 -18.22 -14.89
N LEU A 231 -7.08 -17.04 -14.60
CA LEU A 231 -6.42 -16.20 -15.59
C LEU A 231 -5.06 -15.76 -15.07
N GLN A 232 -4.03 -16.04 -15.88
CA GLN A 232 -2.65 -15.60 -15.65
C GLN A 232 -2.58 -14.07 -15.60
N GLY A 233 -1.76 -13.53 -14.69
CA GLY A 233 -1.49 -12.10 -14.59
C GLY A 233 -1.37 -11.61 -13.16
N ALA A 234 -1.32 -10.28 -13.01
CA ALA A 234 -1.18 -9.61 -11.71
C ALA A 234 -2.52 -9.05 -11.21
N TYR A 235 -2.80 -9.24 -9.92
CA TYR A 235 -4.00 -8.76 -9.24
C TYR A 235 -3.57 -7.98 -8.01
N ALA A 236 -4.06 -6.74 -7.84
CA ALA A 236 -3.80 -6.00 -6.61
C ALA A 236 -4.84 -6.33 -5.56
N ILE A 237 -4.40 -6.46 -4.32
CA ILE A 237 -5.27 -6.57 -3.16
C ILE A 237 -4.76 -5.66 -2.05
N ALA A 238 -5.68 -5.15 -1.24
CA ALA A 238 -5.35 -4.39 -0.05
C ALA A 238 -5.98 -5.06 1.18
N VAL A 239 -5.16 -5.25 2.21
CA VAL A 239 -5.56 -5.81 3.50
C VAL A 239 -5.44 -4.73 4.55
N MET A 240 -6.55 -4.42 5.22
CA MET A 240 -6.56 -3.61 6.43
C MET A 240 -6.45 -4.54 7.64
N VAL A 241 -5.53 -4.21 8.54
CA VAL A 241 -5.35 -4.87 9.84
C VAL A 241 -5.74 -3.87 10.91
N GLU A 242 -6.84 -4.12 11.62
CA GLU A 242 -7.27 -3.30 12.77
C GLU A 242 -6.72 -3.87 14.07
N GLU A 243 -6.27 -2.98 14.94
CA GLU A 243 -5.72 -3.31 16.25
C GLU A 243 -6.74 -2.98 17.34
N TRP A 244 -7.06 -3.97 18.18
CA TRP A 244 -8.07 -3.86 19.23
C TRP A 244 -7.47 -4.21 20.59
N ARG A 245 -7.36 -3.19 21.44
CA ARG A 245 -6.87 -3.32 22.81
C ARG A 245 -7.99 -3.68 23.76
N LYS A 246 -7.82 -4.76 24.51
CA LYS A 246 -8.72 -5.10 25.62
C LYS A 246 -8.51 -4.12 26.76
N ILE A 247 -9.58 -3.49 27.25
CA ILE A 247 -9.51 -2.58 28.40
C ILE A 247 -9.48 -3.41 29.70
N PRO A 248 -8.41 -3.31 30.52
CA PRO A 248 -8.28 -4.09 31.74
C PRO A 248 -9.49 -3.95 32.67
N GLY A 249 -9.94 -5.06 33.25
CA GLY A 249 -11.09 -5.08 34.16
C GLY A 249 -12.46 -4.96 33.48
N THR A 250 -12.51 -4.94 32.14
CA THR A 250 -13.78 -4.87 31.38
C THR A 250 -13.85 -5.92 30.27
N SER A 251 -15.04 -6.11 29.72
CA SER A 251 -15.27 -6.88 28.49
C SER A 251 -15.17 -6.03 27.21
N GLN A 252 -14.77 -4.76 27.33
CA GLN A 252 -14.71 -3.83 26.20
C GLN A 252 -13.33 -3.86 25.55
N SER A 253 -13.32 -3.67 24.23
CA SER A 253 -12.11 -3.45 23.45
C SER A 253 -12.18 -2.09 22.77
N LEU A 254 -11.04 -1.43 22.69
CA LEU A 254 -10.86 -0.14 22.05
C LEU A 254 -9.97 -0.31 20.82
N ARG A 255 -10.38 0.26 19.69
CA ARG A 255 -9.56 0.26 18.47
C ARG A 255 -8.37 1.23 18.62
N MET A 256 -7.16 0.71 18.55
CA MET A 256 -5.92 1.48 18.69
C MET A 256 -5.45 2.09 17.36
N GLY A 257 -5.86 1.50 16.24
CA GLY A 257 -5.45 1.95 14.93
C GLY A 257 -5.82 0.96 13.83
N TYR A 258 -5.28 1.21 12.65
CA TYR A 258 -5.23 0.21 11.58
C TYR A 258 -4.06 0.47 10.67
N THR A 259 -3.52 -0.60 10.08
CA THR A 259 -2.53 -0.52 9.00
C THR A 259 -3.08 -1.12 7.72
N ILE A 260 -2.74 -0.53 6.58
CA ILE A 260 -3.07 -1.07 5.26
C ILE A 260 -1.81 -1.60 4.58
N LYS A 261 -1.89 -2.84 4.10
CA LYS A 261 -0.90 -3.47 3.23
C LYS A 261 -1.52 -3.67 1.85
N ASP A 262 -0.94 -3.06 0.84
CA ASP A 262 -1.32 -3.25 -0.58
C ASP A 262 -0.21 -4.07 -1.25
N ILE A 263 -0.57 -5.17 -1.93
CA ILE A 263 0.36 -6.10 -2.58
C ILE A 263 -0.22 -6.67 -3.87
N LEU A 264 0.64 -7.31 -4.66
CA LEU A 264 0.23 -8.09 -5.83
C LEU A 264 0.11 -9.59 -5.53
N LEU A 265 -0.92 -10.20 -6.11
CA LEU A 265 -0.94 -11.62 -6.43
C LEU A 265 -0.46 -11.80 -7.87
N VAL A 266 0.49 -12.70 -8.09
CA VAL A 266 1.07 -12.97 -9.41
C VAL A 266 0.77 -14.41 -9.79
N ILE A 267 -0.11 -14.59 -10.79
CA ILE A 267 -0.54 -15.91 -11.26
C ILE A 267 0.23 -16.25 -12.53
N SER A 268 0.98 -17.36 -12.51
CA SER A 268 1.68 -17.94 -13.66
C SER A 268 0.92 -19.15 -14.23
N ASP A 269 1.37 -19.66 -15.37
CA ASP A 269 0.94 -20.96 -15.89
C ASP A 269 1.39 -22.15 -15.00
#